data_AF-A0A948C512-F1
#
_entry.id   AF-A0A948C512-F1
#
_cell.length_a   1.000
_cell.length_b   1.000
_cell.length_c   1.000
_cell.angle_alpha   90.00
_cell.angle_beta   90.00
_cell.angle_gamma   90.00
#
_symmetry.space_group_name_H-M   'P 1'
#
loop_
_entity.id
_entity.type
_entity.pdbx_description
1 polymer ?
#
loop_
_entity_poly.entity_id
_entity_poly.type
_entity_poly.pdbx_seq_one_letter_code
_entity_poly.pdbx_strand_id
1 'polypeptide(L)'
;MNWKQLIFSGLVFMIVAFIVHTIGSMLTMDYYTNPAYFCYWSELMMPSNGPPGMEFFVASLIVNFAIGVTYAGGYFMLKKAIPGKEYMKGVNFGLLLFLLIALPYTLTSVLLLSFPLGLLIAWTLENLVIYVLGGAAFAKLIQ
;
A
#
# COMPACT_ATOMS: atom_id res chain seq x y z
N MET A 1 -8.90 -9.31 19.64
CA MET A 1 -7.84 -9.76 18.72
C MET A 1 -6.63 -10.10 19.56
N ASN A 2 -6.00 -11.25 19.34
CA ASN A 2 -4.74 -11.59 19.99
C ASN A 2 -3.55 -11.09 19.15
N TRP A 3 -2.36 -11.02 19.75
CA TRP A 3 -1.16 -10.50 19.08
C TRP A 3 -0.74 -11.36 17.87
N LYS A 4 -1.00 -12.67 17.89
CA LYS A 4 -0.71 -13.58 16.77
C LYS A 4 -1.55 -13.25 15.54
N GLN A 5 -2.85 -13.00 15.71
CA GLN A 5 -3.76 -12.58 14.64
C GLN A 5 -3.34 -11.24 14.03
N LEU A 6 -2.89 -10.31 14.87
CA LEU A 6 -2.40 -9.01 14.43
C LEU A 6 -1.14 -9.13 13.57
N ILE A 7 -0.13 -9.87 14.05
CA ILE A 7 1.10 -10.14 13.29
C ILE A 7 0.78 -10.86 11.98
N PHE A 8 -0.05 -11.90 12.03
CA PHE A 8 -0.40 -12.67 10.85
C PHE A 8 -1.15 -11.82 9.81
N SER A 9 -2.02 -10.92 10.26
CA SER A 9 -2.72 -9.96 9.39
C SER A 9 -1.74 -8.98 8.73
N GLY A 10 -0.73 -8.51 9.49
CA GLY A 10 0.37 -7.70 8.94
C GLY A 10 1.15 -8.43 7.85
N LEU A 11 1.49 -9.71 8.07
CA LEU A 11 2.19 -10.53 7.08
C LEU A 11 1.37 -10.72 5.80
N VAL A 12 0.07 -11.02 5.93
CA VAL A 12 -0.81 -11.20 4.77
C VAL A 12 -0.93 -9.90 3.98
N PHE A 13 -1.09 -8.76 4.65
CA PHE A 13 -1.10 -7.45 4.00
C PHE A 13 0.21 -7.16 3.27
N MET A 14 1.35 -7.42 3.92
CA MET A 14 2.68 -7.25 3.31
C MET A 14 2.82 -8.07 2.02
N ILE A 15 2.36 -9.33 2.02
CA ILE A 15 2.41 -10.19 0.83
C ILE A 15 1.53 -9.63 -0.30
N VAL A 16 0.31 -9.18 0.03
CA VAL A 16 -0.58 -8.55 -0.95
C VAL A 16 0.08 -7.31 -1.55
N ALA A 17 0.61 -6.42 -0.71
CA ALA A 17 1.30 -5.21 -1.15
C ALA A 17 2.51 -5.54 -2.03
N PHE A 18 3.33 -6.50 -1.62
CA PHE A 18 4.50 -6.94 -2.38
C PHE A 18 4.12 -7.42 -3.79
N ILE A 19 3.10 -8.27 -3.92
CA ILE A 19 2.66 -8.79 -5.22
C ILE A 19 2.16 -7.65 -6.11
N VAL A 20 1.30 -6.78 -5.56
CA VAL A 20 0.71 -5.68 -6.34
C VAL A 20 1.77 -4.68 -6.78
N HIS A 21 2.67 -4.27 -5.88
CA HIS A 21 3.78 -3.37 -6.23
C HIS A 21 4.76 -4.01 -7.22
N THR A 22 5.02 -5.31 -7.13
CA THR A 22 5.87 -5.99 -8.12
C THR A 22 5.26 -5.87 -9.51
N ILE A 23 3.97 -6.20 -9.66
CA ILE A 23 3.26 -6.08 -10.94
C ILE A 23 3.21 -4.62 -11.40
N GLY A 24 2.86 -3.71 -10.50
CA GLY A 24 2.78 -2.27 -10.76
C GLY A 24 4.11 -1.69 -11.25
N SER A 25 5.22 -2.06 -10.60
CA SER A 25 6.57 -1.62 -10.99
C SER A 25 6.97 -2.11 -12.38
N MET A 26 6.59 -3.33 -12.77
CA MET A 26 6.82 -3.83 -14.13
C MET A 26 6.04 -3.03 -15.17
N LEU A 27 4.79 -2.65 -14.87
CA LEU A 27 3.95 -1.87 -15.77
C LEU A 27 4.36 -0.39 -15.87
N THR A 28 5.10 0.10 -14.88
CA THR A 28 5.52 1.51 -14.77
C THR A 28 7.04 1.68 -14.88
N MET A 29 7.74 0.66 -15.38
CA MET A 29 9.21 0.60 -15.42
C MET A 29 9.86 1.79 -16.13
N ASP A 30 9.20 2.33 -17.15
CA ASP A 30 9.67 3.50 -17.90
C ASP A 30 9.84 4.75 -17.02
N TYR A 31 9.05 4.88 -15.94
CA TYR A 31 9.21 5.99 -15.00
C TYR A 31 10.42 5.82 -14.07
N TYR A 32 10.83 4.59 -13.78
CA TYR A 32 11.98 4.30 -12.91
C TYR A 32 13.30 4.22 -13.66
N THR A 33 13.27 4.12 -14.99
CA THR A 33 14.48 4.01 -15.82
C THR A 33 14.78 5.28 -16.62
N ASN A 34 13.83 6.21 -16.70
CA ASN A 34 14.03 7.50 -17.35
C ASN A 34 14.83 8.46 -16.44
N PRO A 35 16.03 8.92 -16.87
CA PRO A 35 16.87 9.83 -16.08
C PRO A 35 16.20 11.15 -15.70
N ALA A 36 15.19 11.59 -16.45
CA ALA A 36 14.43 12.80 -16.16
C ALA A 36 13.68 12.75 -14.82
N TYR A 37 13.47 11.56 -14.25
CA TYR A 37 12.70 11.34 -13.02
C TYR A 37 13.55 10.94 -11.82
N PHE A 38 14.87 10.81 -11.98
CA PHE A 38 15.74 10.32 -10.90
C PHE A 38 15.79 11.23 -9.68
N CYS A 39 15.57 12.54 -9.88
CA CYS A 39 15.51 13.52 -8.80
C CYS A 39 14.33 13.33 -7.84
N TYR A 40 13.33 12.51 -8.19
CA TYR A 40 12.16 12.29 -7.35
C TYR A 40 12.30 11.11 -6.38
N TRP A 41 13.32 10.27 -6.56
CA TRP A 41 13.51 9.09 -5.74
C TRP A 41 14.40 9.40 -4.54
N SER A 42 14.11 8.75 -3.42
CA SER A 42 14.98 8.87 -2.24
C SER A 42 16.33 8.22 -2.48
N GLU A 43 17.35 8.66 -1.74
CA GLU A 43 18.68 8.02 -1.75
C GLU A 43 18.60 6.54 -1.35
N LEU A 44 17.63 6.16 -0.52
CA LEU A 44 17.40 4.76 -0.18
C LEU A 44 16.94 3.94 -1.40
N MET A 45 16.09 4.52 -2.26
CA MET A 45 15.58 3.84 -3.45
C MET A 45 16.57 3.85 -4.60
N MET A 46 17.25 4.98 -4.85
CA MET A 46 18.22 5.14 -5.93
C MET A 46 19.48 5.86 -5.43
N PRO A 47 20.38 5.18 -4.71
CA PRO A 47 21.60 5.79 -4.18
C PRO A 47 22.60 6.22 -5.27
N SER A 48 22.54 5.59 -6.44
CA SER A 48 23.47 5.84 -7.55
C SER A 48 22.78 5.95 -8.90
N ASN A 49 21.54 6.46 -8.95
CA ASN A 49 20.74 6.54 -10.19
C ASN A 49 20.62 5.19 -10.93
N GLY A 50 20.66 4.09 -10.17
CA GLY A 50 20.61 2.72 -10.63
C GLY A 50 19.46 1.95 -9.95
N PRO A 51 19.33 0.64 -10.21
CA PRO A 51 18.27 -0.16 -9.61
C PRO A 51 18.35 -0.14 -8.08
N PRO A 52 17.21 -0.26 -7.37
CA PRO A 52 17.20 -0.30 -5.92
C PRO A 52 18.03 -1.48 -5.39
N GLY A 53 18.81 -1.21 -4.35
CA GLY A 53 19.58 -2.23 -3.65
C GLY A 53 18.71 -3.13 -2.78
N MET A 54 19.35 -4.18 -2.22
CA MET A 54 18.72 -5.11 -1.28
C MET A 54 18.13 -4.40 -0.05
N GLU A 55 18.76 -3.30 0.38
CA GLU A 55 18.34 -2.50 1.54
C GLU A 55 16.94 -1.90 1.34
N PHE A 56 16.67 -1.32 0.16
CA PHE A 56 15.35 -0.78 -0.18
C PHE A 56 14.28 -1.87 -0.16
N PHE A 57 14.59 -3.04 -0.73
CA PHE A 57 13.65 -4.17 -0.73
C PHE A 57 13.30 -4.60 0.70
N VAL A 58 14.29 -4.80 1.56
CA VAL A 58 14.04 -5.19 2.96
C VAL A 58 13.26 -4.11 3.69
N ALA A 59 13.63 -2.83 3.51
CA ALA A 59 12.90 -1.70 4.09
C ALA A 59 11.44 -1.67 3.63
N SER A 60 11.17 -1.91 2.34
CA SER A 60 9.82 -1.93 1.79
C SER A 60 8.95 -3.04 2.42
N LEU A 61 9.52 -4.21 2.70
CA LEU A 61 8.82 -5.30 3.39
C LEU A 61 8.49 -4.92 4.84
N ILE A 62 9.45 -4.36 5.56
CA ILE A 62 9.26 -3.93 6.96
C ILE A 62 8.18 -2.85 7.05
N VAL A 63 8.24 -1.85 6.17
CA VAL A 63 7.25 -0.76 6.12
C VAL A 63 5.87 -1.31 5.78
N ASN A 64 5.75 -2.17 4.76
CA ASN A 64 4.46 -2.78 4.40
C ASN A 64 3.89 -3.67 5.52
N PHE A 65 4.74 -4.40 6.24
CA PHE A 65 4.34 -5.15 7.42
C PHE A 65 3.80 -4.24 8.53
N ALA A 66 4.52 -3.15 8.85
CA ALA A 66 4.11 -2.20 9.88
C ALA A 66 2.79 -1.49 9.52
N ILE A 67 2.62 -1.10 8.25
CA ILE A 67 1.36 -0.55 7.73
C ILE A 67 0.24 -1.58 7.87
N GLY A 68 0.48 -2.83 7.47
CA GLY A 68 -0.49 -3.93 7.58
C GLY A 68 -0.94 -4.19 9.02
N VAL A 69 -0.01 -4.20 9.98
CA VAL A 69 -0.31 -4.30 11.42
C VAL A 69 -1.17 -3.11 11.87
N THR A 70 -0.80 -1.90 11.46
CA THR A 70 -1.54 -0.67 11.82
C THR A 70 -2.97 -0.72 11.29
N TYR A 71 -3.16 -1.09 10.03
CA TYR A 71 -4.48 -1.19 9.41
C TYR A 71 -5.31 -2.34 9.97
N ALA A 72 -4.71 -3.48 10.30
CA ALA A 72 -5.38 -4.58 11.00
C ALA A 72 -5.88 -4.14 12.40
N GLY A 73 -5.07 -3.35 13.12
CA GLY A 73 -5.48 -2.70 14.37
C GLY A 73 -6.68 -1.77 14.17
N GLY A 74 -6.61 -0.90 13.16
CA GLY A 74 -7.71 -0.01 12.78
C GLY A 74 -8.99 -0.78 12.44
N TYR A 75 -8.90 -1.86 11.65
CA TYR A 75 -10.02 -2.73 11.35
C TYR A 75 -10.62 -3.32 12.63
N PHE A 76 -9.80 -3.86 13.52
CA PHE A 76 -10.28 -4.45 14.77
C PHE A 76 -11.07 -3.45 15.64
N MET A 77 -10.63 -2.19 15.69
CA MET A 77 -11.32 -1.13 16.44
C MET A 77 -12.62 -0.69 15.77
N LEU A 78 -12.64 -0.59 14.44
CA LEU A 78 -13.75 0.01 13.70
C LEU A 78 -14.76 -1.00 13.16
N LYS A 79 -14.45 -2.30 13.09
CA LYS A 79 -15.28 -3.32 12.43
C LYS A 79 -16.75 -3.36 12.85
N LYS A 80 -17.11 -2.91 14.05
CA LYS A 80 -18.52 -2.84 14.47
C LYS A 80 -19.30 -1.73 13.75
N ALA A 81 -18.64 -0.64 13.39
CA ALA A 81 -19.22 0.50 12.68
C ALA A 81 -19.20 0.34 11.16
N ILE A 82 -18.36 -0.56 10.63
CA ILE A 82 -18.23 -0.75 9.18
C ILE A 82 -19.44 -1.53 8.65
N PRO A 83 -20.15 -1.00 7.63
CA PRO A 83 -21.32 -1.66 7.07
C PRO A 83 -20.95 -2.95 6.32
N GLY A 84 -21.92 -3.84 6.17
CA GLY A 84 -21.76 -5.10 5.46
C GLY A 84 -21.57 -6.32 6.38
N LYS A 85 -21.58 -7.50 5.76
CA LYS A 85 -21.45 -8.80 6.43
C LYS A 85 -20.15 -9.48 5.98
N GLU A 86 -19.52 -10.21 6.89
CA GLU A 86 -18.37 -11.07 6.59
C GLU A 86 -17.29 -10.34 5.77
N TYR A 87 -16.91 -10.89 4.60
CA TYR A 87 -15.87 -10.35 3.73
C TYR A 87 -16.17 -8.93 3.23
N MET A 88 -17.44 -8.57 3.01
CA MET A 88 -17.82 -7.23 2.53
C MET A 88 -17.49 -6.14 3.55
N LYS A 89 -17.45 -6.47 4.83
CA LYS A 89 -17.00 -5.56 5.87
C LYS A 89 -15.52 -5.21 5.69
N GLY A 90 -14.71 -6.18 5.31
CA GLY A 90 -13.30 -5.97 4.99
C GLY A 90 -13.10 -5.14 3.73
N VAL A 91 -13.85 -5.44 2.68
CA VAL A 91 -13.84 -4.65 1.43
C VAL A 91 -14.20 -3.19 1.71
N ASN A 92 -15.28 -2.94 2.46
CA ASN A 92 -15.70 -1.59 2.83
C ASN A 92 -14.66 -0.86 3.70
N PHE A 93 -13.94 -1.58 4.57
CA PHE A 93 -12.81 -1.00 5.28
C PHE A 93 -11.67 -0.60 4.34
N GLY A 94 -11.31 -1.47 3.40
CA GLY A 94 -10.30 -1.17 2.39
C GLY A 94 -10.64 0.03 1.53
N LEU A 95 -11.90 0.14 1.09
CA LEU A 95 -12.41 1.31 0.38
C LEU A 95 -12.35 2.57 1.25
N LEU A 96 -12.67 2.47 2.54
CA LEU A 96 -12.55 3.58 3.48
C LEU A 96 -11.09 4.05 3.59
N LEU A 97 -10.13 3.14 3.75
CA LEU A 97 -8.70 3.48 3.77
C LEU A 97 -8.28 4.15 2.45
N PHE A 98 -8.76 3.64 1.31
CA PHE A 98 -8.46 4.24 0.02
C PHE A 98 -8.97 5.68 -0.08
N LEU A 99 -10.23 5.91 0.29
CA LEU A 99 -10.87 7.21 0.22
C LEU A 99 -10.30 8.23 1.21
N LEU A 100 -9.83 7.78 2.38
CA LEU A 100 -9.32 8.66 3.42
C LEU A 100 -7.80 8.87 3.38
N ILE A 101 -7.05 7.96 2.76
CA ILE A 101 -5.58 7.98 2.79
C ILE A 101 -5.02 8.12 1.38
N ALA A 102 -5.20 7.10 0.53
CA ALA A 102 -4.55 7.06 -0.78
C ALA A 102 -5.06 8.17 -1.71
N LEU A 103 -6.37 8.33 -1.83
CA LEU A 103 -6.95 9.32 -2.74
C LEU A 103 -6.57 10.76 -2.33
N PRO A 104 -6.72 11.19 -1.06
CA PRO A 104 -6.26 12.52 -0.64
C PRO A 104 -4.76 12.72 -0.83
N TYR A 105 -3.94 11.69 -0.56
CA TYR A 105 -2.50 11.74 -0.79
C TYR A 105 -2.17 12.02 -2.26
N THR A 106 -2.81 11.29 -3.18
CA THR A 106 -2.60 11.51 -4.63
C THR A 106 -3.05 12.90 -5.06
N LEU A 107 -4.25 13.33 -4.67
CA LEU A 107 -4.78 14.64 -5.06
C LEU A 107 -3.89 15.77 -4.57
N THR A 108 -3.36 15.64 -3.34
CA THR A 108 -2.42 16.60 -2.78
C THR A 108 -1.08 16.55 -3.52
N SER A 109 -0.59 15.35 -3.84
CA SER A 109 0.66 15.16 -4.58
C SER A 109 0.61 15.77 -5.99
N VAL A 110 -0.54 15.71 -6.67
CA VAL A 110 -0.74 16.36 -7.99
C VAL A 110 -0.55 17.87 -7.90
N LEU A 111 -0.89 18.49 -6.78
CA LEU A 111 -0.78 19.94 -6.59
C LEU A 111 0.59 20.37 -6.08
N LEU A 112 1.23 19.53 -5.25
CA LEU A 112 2.45 19.91 -4.51
C LEU A 112 3.74 19.33 -5.09
N LEU A 113 3.66 18.21 -5.81
CA LEU A 113 4.84 17.44 -6.25
C LEU A 113 4.88 17.35 -7.77
N SER A 114 6.08 17.34 -8.33
CA SER A 114 6.30 17.33 -9.79
C SER A 114 6.31 15.92 -10.40
N PHE A 115 5.69 14.94 -9.74
CA PHE A 115 5.63 13.58 -10.25
C PHE A 115 4.83 13.49 -11.57
N PRO A 116 5.22 12.61 -12.50
CA PRO A 116 4.42 12.33 -13.69
C PRO A 116 3.00 11.88 -13.31
N LEU A 117 1.99 12.51 -13.90
CA LEU A 117 0.59 12.22 -13.57
C LEU A 117 0.23 10.74 -13.79
N GLY A 118 0.75 10.12 -14.84
CA GLY A 118 0.53 8.70 -15.13
C GLY A 118 1.04 7.77 -14.03
N LEU A 119 2.18 8.10 -13.43
CA LEU A 119 2.75 7.35 -12.30
C LEU A 119 1.89 7.50 -11.04
N LEU A 120 1.44 8.72 -10.73
CA LEU A 120 0.53 8.96 -9.61
C LEU A 120 -0.79 8.20 -9.75
N ILE A 121 -1.36 8.15 -10.96
CA ILE A 121 -2.57 7.37 -11.24
C ILE A 121 -2.30 5.87 -11.02
N ALA A 122 -1.18 5.35 -11.53
CA ALA A 122 -0.81 3.94 -11.34
C ALA A 122 -0.68 3.58 -9.86
N TRP A 123 0.06 4.37 -9.07
CA TRP A 123 0.17 4.17 -7.62
C TRP A 123 -1.16 4.27 -6.89
N THR A 124 -2.07 5.12 -7.34
CA THR A 124 -3.41 5.25 -6.76
C THR A 124 -4.21 3.97 -6.98
N LEU A 125 -4.16 3.42 -8.19
CA LEU A 125 -4.84 2.17 -8.51
C LEU A 125 -4.22 0.97 -7.78
N GLU A 126 -2.89 0.92 -7.66
CA GLU A 126 -2.20 -0.07 -6.83
C GLU A 126 -2.70 -0.01 -5.38
N ASN A 127 -2.73 1.18 -4.77
CA ASN A 127 -3.21 1.35 -3.40
C ASN A 127 -4.68 0.95 -3.23
N LEU A 128 -5.54 1.23 -4.21
CA LEU A 128 -6.93 0.76 -4.20
C LEU A 128 -6.98 -0.76 -4.09
N VAL A 129 -6.23 -1.46 -4.94
CA VAL A 129 -6.19 -2.92 -4.96
C VAL A 129 -5.62 -3.47 -3.65
N ILE A 130 -4.50 -2.92 -3.17
CA ILE A 130 -3.85 -3.33 -1.93
C ILE A 130 -4.81 -3.19 -0.74
N TYR A 131 -5.46 -2.02 -0.61
CA TYR A 131 -6.33 -1.77 0.54
C TYR A 131 -7.60 -2.60 0.50
N VAL A 132 -8.22 -2.79 -0.67
CA VAL A 132 -9.40 -3.65 -0.82
C VAL A 132 -9.08 -5.11 -0.50
N LEU A 133 -8.01 -5.66 -1.09
CA LEU A 133 -7.59 -7.05 -0.84
C LEU A 133 -7.12 -7.26 0.60
N GLY A 134 -6.33 -6.32 1.14
CA GLY A 134 -5.89 -6.33 2.53
C GLY A 134 -7.05 -6.25 3.52
N GLY A 135 -8.01 -5.35 3.28
CA GLY A 135 -9.23 -5.23 4.07
C GLY A 135 -10.06 -6.51 4.03
N ALA A 136 -10.27 -7.09 2.85
CA ALA A 136 -10.97 -8.38 2.71
C ALA A 136 -10.28 -9.51 3.50
N ALA A 137 -8.94 -9.56 3.48
CA ALA A 137 -8.18 -10.51 4.28
C ALA A 137 -8.39 -10.29 5.79
N PHE A 138 -8.39 -9.04 6.27
CA PHE A 138 -8.63 -8.73 7.68
C PHE A 138 -9.99 -9.23 8.16
N ALA A 139 -11.06 -9.10 7.36
CA ALA A 139 -12.38 -9.60 7.74
C ALA A 139 -12.42 -11.11 7.98
N LYS A 140 -11.57 -11.88 7.29
CA LYS A 140 -11.45 -13.33 7.49
C LYS A 140 -10.61 -13.67 8.72
N LEU A 141 -9.55 -12.90 8.98
CA LEU A 141 -8.57 -13.19 10.03
C LEU A 141 -8.98 -12.63 11.40
N ILE A 142 -9.77 -11.56 11.42
CA ILE A 142 -10.13 -10.78 12.60
C ILE A 142 -11.65 -10.82 12.78
N GLN A 143 -12.15 -11.95 13.31
CA GLN A 143 -13.56 -12.12 13.67
C GLN A 143 -13.93 -11.29 14.90
#